data_AF-A0A9D2FIR3-F1
#
_entry.id   AF-A0A9D2FIR3-F1
#
_cell.length_a   1.000
_cell.length_b   1.000
_cell.length_c   1.000
_cell.angle_alpha   90.00
_cell.angle_beta   90.00
_cell.angle_gamma   90.00
#
_symmetry.space_group_name_H-M   'P 1'
#
loop_
_entity.id
_entity.type
_entity.pdbx_description
1 polymer ?
#
loop_
_entity_poly.entity_id
_entity_poly.type
_entity_poly.pdbx_seq_one_letter_code
_entity_poly.pdbx_strand_id
1 'polypeptide(L)'
;MKKVMAGITALAMAAALAGCGGNDGTPEATEETSSSAPSSAPASEDTASSAADTGEPASVETLETTIEQDVENSIAAMNAEYESLVADITTYDQYRENADRVKAFYDKVFTDTEALCIRMCEYSIAYAEAVVGADASSEEKYGALDGLYDCLYDDAGEEIYDETYSGFMEDLYDDFYGGVLEDAYEEEPYAEWSDTRTQEYEWWSDTRSDIYDVWSDCRSDIYGFWSDVKSELWGDDEEKVQEEIDDFREDVEKLKSEVSRGAEPSSAPAQAVSQTQAEPTPTPAASDGAAADSTAATGIRPEFQQAMDSYEAFMDEYCAFMEKYSASDGSDLTLLADYADYMSRYADMMEDFEAWDSEEMTTEETLYYIEVQTRINQKLLEAAA
;
A
#
# COMPACT_ATOMS: atom_id res chain seq x y z
N MET A 1 -7.40 22.89 6.49
CA MET A 1 -7.59 22.06 5.28
C MET A 1 -6.39 22.29 4.38
N LYS A 2 -5.23 21.73 4.73
CA LYS A 2 -3.93 22.07 4.12
C LYS A 2 -3.22 20.87 3.48
N LYS A 3 -3.87 19.70 3.44
CA LYS A 3 -3.25 18.42 3.07
C LYS A 3 -4.17 17.50 2.24
N VAL A 4 -5.32 18.00 1.78
CA VAL A 4 -6.35 17.15 1.13
C VAL A 4 -6.00 16.84 -0.34
N MET A 5 -5.11 17.60 -0.96
CA MET A 5 -4.84 17.49 -2.41
C MET A 5 -3.72 16.52 -2.80
N ALA A 6 -2.77 16.19 -1.91
CA ALA A 6 -1.70 15.23 -2.24
C ALA A 6 -2.15 13.75 -2.28
N GLY A 7 -3.34 13.42 -1.76
CA GLY A 7 -3.64 12.04 -1.35
C GLY A 7 -4.40 11.15 -2.34
N ILE A 8 -4.91 11.64 -3.48
CA ILE A 8 -5.94 10.88 -4.23
C ILE A 8 -5.64 10.69 -5.73
N THR A 9 -4.60 11.28 -6.33
CA THR A 9 -4.46 11.24 -7.80
C THR A 9 -3.65 10.07 -8.39
N ALA A 10 -3.33 9.02 -7.63
CA ALA A 10 -2.43 7.96 -8.11
C ALA A 10 -2.96 6.52 -8.01
N LEU A 11 -4.28 6.30 -8.00
CA LEU A 11 -4.86 4.96 -7.80
C LEU A 11 -5.68 4.45 -8.99
N ALA A 12 -5.14 4.43 -10.22
CA ALA A 12 -5.88 3.81 -11.32
C ALA A 12 -5.12 3.18 -12.51
N MET A 13 -3.78 3.24 -12.66
CA MET A 13 -3.17 2.84 -13.96
C MET A 13 -2.37 1.54 -14.03
N ALA A 14 -2.08 0.85 -12.92
CA ALA A 14 -1.14 -0.28 -12.99
C ALA A 14 -1.78 -1.65 -13.28
N ALA A 15 -3.11 -1.81 -13.25
CA ALA A 15 -3.73 -3.13 -13.09
C ALA A 15 -4.18 -3.88 -14.37
N ALA A 16 -3.73 -3.55 -15.59
CA ALA A 16 -4.36 -4.11 -16.79
C ALA A 16 -3.47 -4.66 -17.91
N LEU A 17 -2.29 -5.20 -17.62
CA LEU A 17 -1.46 -5.87 -18.65
C LEU A 17 -1.15 -7.36 -18.41
N ALA A 18 -1.73 -8.00 -17.40
CA ALA A 18 -1.53 -9.44 -17.17
C ALA A 18 -2.87 -10.14 -16.89
N GLY A 19 -3.59 -10.60 -17.92
CA GLY A 19 -4.81 -11.35 -17.66
C GLY A 19 -5.73 -11.78 -18.78
N CYS A 20 -5.29 -11.94 -20.04
CA CYS A 20 -6.11 -12.62 -21.05
C CYS A 20 -5.61 -14.06 -21.28
N GLY A 21 -6.20 -15.00 -20.56
CA GLY A 21 -5.96 -16.45 -20.71
C GLY A 21 -7.20 -17.25 -20.33
N GLY A 22 -8.30 -17.08 -21.09
CA GLY A 22 -9.59 -17.69 -20.83
C GLY A 22 -9.65 -19.21 -21.00
N ASN A 23 -10.51 -19.86 -20.21
CA ASN A 23 -10.93 -21.24 -20.36
C ASN A 23 -12.45 -21.34 -20.20
N ASP A 24 -13.15 -21.89 -21.19
CA ASP A 24 -14.47 -22.50 -21.00
C ASP A 24 -14.91 -23.44 -22.15
N GLY A 25 -15.43 -24.62 -21.77
CA GLY A 25 -16.62 -25.24 -22.42
C GLY A 25 -16.48 -26.20 -23.62
N THR A 26 -16.58 -27.51 -23.33
CA THR A 26 -16.78 -28.74 -24.18
C THR A 26 -18.20 -28.78 -24.84
N PRO A 27 -18.59 -29.51 -25.96
CA PRO A 27 -18.47 -30.99 -26.11
C PRO A 27 -18.35 -31.68 -27.51
N GLU A 28 -17.74 -32.88 -27.44
CA GLU A 28 -18.05 -34.20 -28.06
C GLU A 28 -18.57 -34.35 -29.52
N ALA A 29 -17.83 -35.09 -30.38
CA ALA A 29 -18.26 -36.41 -30.93
C ALA A 29 -17.35 -37.01 -32.04
N THR A 30 -16.99 -38.27 -31.81
CA THR A 30 -16.82 -39.43 -32.73
C THR A 30 -15.57 -39.66 -33.60
N GLU A 31 -14.83 -40.71 -33.17
CA GLU A 31 -14.36 -41.92 -33.88
C GLU A 31 -13.35 -41.80 -35.05
N GLU A 32 -12.13 -42.35 -34.87
CA GLU A 32 -11.80 -43.75 -35.24
C GLU A 32 -10.37 -44.17 -34.81
N THR A 33 -10.33 -45.17 -33.91
CA THR A 33 -9.47 -46.38 -33.87
C THR A 33 -8.03 -46.39 -34.42
N SER A 34 -7.05 -46.66 -33.55
CA SER A 34 -6.47 -48.02 -33.41
C SER A 34 -5.30 -48.12 -32.41
N SER A 35 -5.50 -48.99 -31.39
CA SER A 35 -4.56 -49.97 -30.80
C SER A 35 -3.16 -49.48 -30.35
N SER A 36 -2.71 -49.61 -29.10
CA SER A 36 -2.74 -50.79 -28.22
C SER A 36 -2.27 -50.42 -26.80
N ALA A 37 -2.94 -50.92 -25.76
CA ALA A 37 -2.47 -50.98 -24.37
C ALA A 37 -1.98 -52.45 -24.10
N PRO A 38 -1.31 -52.82 -22.97
CA PRO A 38 -1.69 -52.39 -21.62
C PRO A 38 -0.57 -52.11 -20.58
N SER A 39 -0.90 -51.18 -19.69
CA SER A 39 -0.88 -51.27 -18.22
C SER A 39 0.42 -51.61 -17.47
N SER A 40 0.89 -50.64 -16.67
CA SER A 40 1.10 -50.75 -15.20
C SER A 40 1.27 -49.35 -14.60
N ALA A 41 0.46 -48.99 -13.59
CA ALA A 41 0.56 -47.77 -12.77
C ALA A 41 1.40 -48.02 -11.50
N PRO A 42 1.60 -47.04 -10.60
CA PRO A 42 1.97 -45.63 -10.78
C PRO A 42 3.37 -45.36 -10.16
N ALA A 43 4.03 -44.25 -10.53
CA ALA A 43 5.16 -43.75 -9.77
C ALA A 43 4.97 -42.24 -9.56
N SER A 44 4.91 -41.88 -8.28
CA SER A 44 5.01 -40.53 -7.77
C SER A 44 6.37 -39.93 -8.17
N GLU A 45 6.36 -38.72 -8.69
CA GLU A 45 7.50 -37.79 -8.77
C GLU A 45 6.89 -36.48 -8.25
N ASP A 46 7.08 -36.08 -7.00
CA ASP A 46 8.33 -35.60 -6.40
C ASP A 46 8.96 -34.53 -7.32
N THR A 47 8.29 -33.37 -7.37
CA THR A 47 8.88 -32.14 -7.91
C THR A 47 9.93 -31.67 -6.93
N ALA A 48 11.16 -32.09 -7.20
CA ALA A 48 12.38 -31.62 -6.60
C ALA A 48 12.46 -30.09 -6.69
N SER A 49 12.61 -29.48 -5.52
CA SER A 49 13.19 -28.15 -5.35
C SER A 49 14.51 -28.07 -6.12
N SER A 50 14.65 -27.02 -6.93
CA SER A 50 15.91 -26.64 -7.54
C SER A 50 16.75 -25.89 -6.51
N ALA A 51 17.23 -26.59 -5.49
CA ALA A 51 18.37 -26.12 -4.71
C ALA A 51 19.59 -26.19 -5.61
N ALA A 52 20.02 -25.04 -6.14
CA ALA A 52 21.40 -24.88 -6.53
C ALA A 52 22.22 -25.06 -5.24
N ASP A 53 23.15 -26.01 -5.25
CA ASP A 53 24.12 -26.24 -4.18
C ASP A 53 25.10 -25.05 -4.13
N THR A 54 24.62 -23.90 -3.65
CA THR A 54 25.43 -22.83 -3.06
C THR A 54 25.97 -23.41 -1.76
N GLY A 55 27.29 -23.39 -1.56
CA GLY A 55 27.91 -23.95 -0.35
C GLY A 55 27.63 -23.09 0.89
N GLU A 56 26.36 -22.86 1.22
CA GLU A 56 25.93 -22.00 2.30
C GLU A 56 26.20 -22.62 3.68
N PRO A 57 26.53 -21.78 4.68
CA PRO A 57 26.76 -22.28 6.03
C PRO A 57 25.47 -22.94 6.54
N ALA A 58 25.57 -24.11 7.17
CA ALA A 58 24.41 -24.79 7.77
C ALA A 58 23.65 -23.92 8.81
N SER A 59 24.32 -22.90 9.38
CA SER A 59 23.69 -21.91 10.26
C SER A 59 22.79 -20.91 9.54
N VAL A 60 23.07 -20.63 8.26
CA VAL A 60 22.32 -19.69 7.41
C VAL A 60 21.03 -20.34 6.93
N GLU A 61 21.08 -21.56 6.41
CA GLU A 61 19.88 -22.32 5.99
C GLU A 61 18.84 -22.44 7.13
N THR A 62 19.31 -22.68 8.36
CA THR A 62 18.43 -22.72 9.55
C THR A 62 17.83 -21.34 9.87
N LEU A 63 18.57 -20.27 9.61
CA LEU A 63 18.14 -18.90 9.85
C LEU A 63 17.09 -18.48 8.82
N GLU A 64 17.26 -18.81 7.54
CA GLU A 64 16.29 -18.54 6.47
C GLU A 64 14.92 -19.17 6.78
N THR A 65 14.89 -20.46 7.13
CA THR A 65 13.64 -21.10 7.57
C THR A 65 13.04 -20.44 8.82
N THR A 66 13.88 -19.88 9.71
CA THR A 66 13.39 -19.16 10.90
C THR A 66 12.75 -17.82 10.51
N ILE A 67 13.34 -17.11 9.56
CA ILE A 67 12.84 -15.84 9.02
C ILE A 67 11.49 -16.06 8.34
N GLU A 68 11.42 -17.00 7.38
CA GLU A 68 10.19 -17.38 6.68
C GLU A 68 9.07 -17.70 7.68
N GLN A 69 9.36 -18.56 8.66
CA GLN A 69 8.38 -18.97 9.64
C GLN A 69 7.93 -17.83 10.57
N ASP A 70 8.81 -16.89 10.94
CA ASP A 70 8.43 -15.75 11.77
C ASP A 70 7.52 -14.77 11.02
N VAL A 71 7.80 -14.52 9.73
CA VAL A 71 6.97 -13.70 8.84
C VAL A 71 5.59 -14.34 8.69
N GLU A 72 5.52 -15.61 8.27
CA GLU A 72 4.27 -16.36 8.12
C GLU A 72 3.44 -16.36 9.41
N ASN A 73 4.06 -16.63 10.56
CA ASN A 73 3.35 -16.68 11.84
C ASN A 73 2.84 -15.30 12.27
N SER A 74 3.58 -14.23 11.99
CA SER A 74 3.18 -12.87 12.33
C SER A 74 1.97 -12.44 11.52
N ILE A 75 1.98 -12.70 10.22
CA ILE A 75 0.87 -12.43 9.30
C ILE A 75 -0.35 -13.28 9.67
N ALA A 76 -0.16 -14.59 9.92
CA ALA A 76 -1.24 -15.48 10.34
C ALA A 76 -1.89 -15.04 11.66
N ALA A 77 -1.11 -14.49 12.61
CA ALA A 77 -1.63 -13.96 13.86
C ALA A 77 -2.51 -12.71 13.65
N MET A 78 -2.08 -11.79 12.79
CA MET A 78 -2.88 -10.63 12.39
C MET A 78 -4.19 -11.07 11.71
N ASN A 79 -4.11 -12.09 10.83
CA ASN A 79 -5.25 -12.62 10.07
C ASN A 79 -6.30 -13.25 10.97
N ALA A 80 -5.87 -14.05 11.95
CA ALA A 80 -6.80 -14.66 12.90
C ALA A 80 -7.57 -13.61 13.73
N GLU A 81 -6.95 -12.47 14.04
CA GLU A 81 -7.59 -11.37 14.76
C GLU A 81 -8.53 -10.57 13.85
N TYR A 82 -8.13 -10.30 12.61
CA TYR A 82 -8.97 -9.70 11.58
C TYR A 82 -10.24 -10.53 11.35
N GLU A 83 -10.10 -11.83 11.07
CA GLU A 83 -11.23 -12.75 10.84
C GLU A 83 -12.20 -12.75 12.03
N SER A 84 -11.68 -12.72 13.25
CA SER A 84 -12.51 -12.64 14.45
C SER A 84 -13.23 -11.30 14.58
N LEU A 85 -12.64 -10.21 14.13
CA LEU A 85 -13.21 -8.87 14.20
C LEU A 85 -14.37 -8.71 13.21
N VAL A 86 -14.15 -9.09 11.95
CA VAL A 86 -15.15 -8.94 10.87
C VAL A 86 -16.31 -9.92 11.01
N ALA A 87 -16.08 -11.09 11.62
CA ALA A 87 -17.16 -12.02 11.98
C ALA A 87 -18.10 -11.47 13.07
N ASP A 88 -17.59 -10.62 13.98
CA ASP A 88 -18.36 -10.02 15.07
C ASP A 88 -19.12 -8.75 14.63
N ILE A 89 -18.60 -8.05 13.62
CA ILE A 89 -19.05 -6.72 13.20
C ILE A 89 -19.58 -6.80 11.77
N THR A 90 -20.88 -7.07 11.65
CA THR A 90 -21.55 -7.30 10.36
C THR A 90 -22.63 -6.26 10.04
N THR A 91 -22.89 -5.32 10.96
CA THR A 91 -23.90 -4.27 10.80
C THR A 91 -23.40 -2.95 11.35
N TYR A 92 -24.02 -1.85 10.91
CA TYR A 92 -23.68 -0.51 11.36
C TYR A 92 -23.79 -0.32 12.89
N ASP A 93 -24.86 -0.81 13.51
CA ASP A 93 -25.02 -0.77 14.97
C ASP A 93 -23.88 -1.50 15.69
N GLN A 94 -23.51 -2.69 15.20
CA GLN A 94 -22.39 -3.45 15.75
C GLN A 94 -21.06 -2.70 15.57
N TYR A 95 -20.85 -2.09 14.40
CA TYR A 95 -19.65 -1.29 14.15
C TYR A 95 -19.54 -0.15 15.17
N ARG A 96 -20.61 0.64 15.36
CA ARG A 96 -20.60 1.75 16.32
C ARG A 96 -20.38 1.31 17.76
N GLU A 97 -20.94 0.17 18.16
CA GLU A 97 -20.72 -0.41 19.50
C GLU A 97 -19.28 -0.91 19.69
N ASN A 98 -18.56 -1.20 18.61
CA ASN A 98 -17.23 -1.80 18.62
C ASN A 98 -16.15 -0.89 18.00
N ALA A 99 -16.40 0.40 17.80
CA ALA A 99 -15.47 1.34 17.16
C ALA A 99 -14.09 1.38 17.85
N ASP A 100 -14.05 1.32 19.19
CA ASP A 100 -12.79 1.24 19.95
C ASP A 100 -12.00 -0.06 19.65
N ARG A 101 -12.70 -1.17 19.36
CA ARG A 101 -12.06 -2.44 18.97
C ARG A 101 -11.49 -2.36 17.55
N VAL A 102 -12.22 -1.74 16.63
CA VAL A 102 -11.75 -1.50 15.25
C VAL A 102 -10.51 -0.61 15.29
N LYS A 103 -10.55 0.52 16.01
CA LYS A 103 -9.38 1.38 16.16
C LYS A 103 -8.18 0.66 16.79
N ALA A 104 -8.42 -0.11 17.86
CA ALA A 104 -7.37 -0.88 18.51
C ALA A 104 -6.77 -1.94 17.59
N PHE A 105 -7.56 -2.49 16.66
CA PHE A 105 -7.06 -3.42 15.65
C PHE A 105 -6.13 -2.71 14.65
N TYR A 106 -6.51 -1.55 14.12
CA TYR A 106 -5.61 -0.72 13.29
C TYR A 106 -4.28 -0.40 13.99
N ASP A 107 -4.34 0.05 15.25
CA ASP A 107 -3.13 0.32 16.06
C ASP A 107 -2.24 -0.93 16.20
N LYS A 108 -2.87 -2.09 16.33
CA LYS A 108 -2.17 -3.36 16.49
C LYS A 108 -1.53 -3.83 15.18
N VAL A 109 -2.22 -3.72 14.04
CA VAL A 109 -1.63 -4.04 12.72
C VAL A 109 -0.38 -3.20 12.50
N PHE A 110 -0.45 -1.89 12.73
CA PHE A 110 0.73 -1.03 12.64
C PHE A 110 1.86 -1.48 13.58
N THR A 111 1.56 -1.68 14.87
CA THR A 111 2.57 -2.06 15.87
C THR A 111 3.20 -3.42 15.57
N ASP A 112 2.41 -4.40 15.12
CA ASP A 112 2.89 -5.73 14.79
C ASP A 112 3.77 -5.71 13.53
N THR A 113 3.41 -4.91 12.52
CA THR A 113 4.27 -4.68 11.33
C THR A 113 5.57 -3.98 11.71
N GLU A 114 5.54 -2.92 12.52
CA GLU A 114 6.74 -2.24 13.01
C GLU A 114 7.66 -3.20 13.80
N ALA A 115 7.08 -4.02 14.67
CA ALA A 115 7.83 -5.03 15.40
C ALA A 115 8.41 -6.11 14.48
N LEU A 116 7.72 -6.49 13.41
CA LEU A 116 8.22 -7.45 12.42
C LEU A 116 9.39 -6.85 11.62
N CYS A 117 9.27 -5.62 11.13
CA CYS A 117 10.34 -4.89 10.45
C CYS A 117 11.62 -4.78 11.31
N ILE A 118 11.48 -4.48 12.59
CA ILE A 118 12.64 -4.47 13.51
C ILE A 118 13.30 -5.85 13.59
N ARG A 119 12.51 -6.93 13.67
CA ARG A 119 13.07 -8.29 13.68
C ARG A 119 13.76 -8.63 12.36
N MET A 120 13.27 -8.13 11.22
CA MET A 120 13.94 -8.27 9.92
C MET A 120 15.32 -7.62 9.92
N CYS A 121 15.48 -6.44 10.53
CA CYS A 121 16.80 -5.84 10.72
C CYS A 121 17.69 -6.66 11.66
N GLU A 122 17.16 -7.21 12.76
CA GLU A 122 17.90 -8.11 13.65
C GLU A 122 18.34 -9.41 12.95
N TYR A 123 17.49 -9.98 12.11
CA TYR A 123 17.82 -11.16 11.31
C TYR A 123 18.89 -10.86 10.28
N SER A 124 18.88 -9.67 9.68
CA SER A 124 19.93 -9.22 8.75
C SER A 124 21.30 -9.21 9.45
N ILE A 125 21.38 -8.69 10.67
CA ILE A 125 22.59 -8.74 11.51
C ILE A 125 23.01 -10.19 11.76
N ALA A 126 22.08 -11.03 12.21
CA ALA A 126 22.38 -12.44 12.51
C ALA A 126 22.87 -13.21 11.26
N TYR A 127 22.31 -12.90 10.09
CA TYR A 127 22.70 -13.49 8.81
C TYR A 127 24.13 -13.07 8.45
N ALA A 128 24.42 -11.77 8.48
CA ALA A 128 25.75 -11.25 8.20
C ALA A 128 26.80 -11.85 9.15
N GLU A 129 26.51 -11.92 10.46
CA GLU A 129 27.41 -12.55 11.44
C GLU A 129 27.64 -14.03 11.17
N ALA A 130 26.59 -14.78 10.78
CA ALA A 130 26.71 -16.19 10.43
C ALA A 130 27.61 -16.41 9.22
N VAL A 131 27.48 -15.56 8.19
CA VAL A 131 28.30 -15.62 6.97
C VAL A 131 29.75 -15.20 7.26
N VAL A 132 29.95 -14.04 7.90
CA VAL A 132 31.28 -13.50 8.18
C VAL A 132 32.06 -14.40 9.16
N GLY A 133 31.37 -15.01 10.13
CA GLY A 133 31.94 -15.94 11.10
C GLY A 133 32.23 -17.34 10.57
N ALA A 134 31.80 -17.68 9.35
CA ALA A 134 32.01 -19.01 8.78
C ALA A 134 33.49 -19.29 8.49
N ASP A 135 33.90 -20.55 8.67
CA ASP A 135 35.21 -21.06 8.22
C ASP A 135 35.16 -21.34 6.71
N ALA A 136 35.06 -20.25 5.93
CA ALA A 136 34.92 -20.23 4.48
C ALA A 136 35.84 -19.18 3.86
N SER A 137 36.12 -19.30 2.56
CA SER A 137 36.90 -18.29 1.83
C SER A 137 36.12 -16.98 1.64
N SER A 138 36.82 -15.87 1.42
CA SER A 138 36.15 -14.56 1.19
C SER A 138 35.21 -14.58 -0.01
N GLU A 139 35.50 -15.38 -1.05
CA GLU A 139 34.62 -15.55 -2.22
C GLU A 139 33.33 -16.29 -1.86
N GLU A 140 33.43 -17.37 -1.06
CA GLU A 140 32.26 -18.10 -0.57
C GLU A 140 31.39 -17.23 0.36
N LYS A 141 32.02 -16.45 1.26
CA LYS A 141 31.30 -15.50 2.13
C LYS A 141 30.60 -14.41 1.32
N TYR A 142 31.28 -13.87 0.31
CA TYR A 142 30.73 -12.82 -0.54
C TYR A 142 29.49 -13.31 -1.31
N GLY A 143 29.53 -14.55 -1.80
CA GLY A 143 28.38 -15.19 -2.44
C GLY A 143 27.27 -15.51 -1.45
N ALA A 144 27.59 -16.01 -0.25
CA ALA A 144 26.59 -16.29 0.78
C ALA A 144 25.84 -15.04 1.25
N LEU A 145 26.43 -13.83 1.16
CA LEU A 145 25.69 -12.58 1.41
C LEU A 145 24.62 -12.26 0.36
N ASP A 146 24.61 -12.91 -0.82
CA ASP A 146 23.49 -12.76 -1.76
C ASP A 146 22.19 -13.30 -1.14
N GLY A 147 22.25 -14.39 -0.38
CA GLY A 147 21.08 -14.95 0.28
C GLY A 147 20.48 -14.03 1.35
N LEU A 148 21.25 -13.12 1.95
CA LEU A 148 20.70 -12.07 2.82
C LEU A 148 19.75 -11.15 2.03
N TYR A 149 20.19 -10.70 0.85
CA TYR A 149 19.37 -9.87 -0.02
C TYR A 149 18.12 -10.64 -0.48
N ASP A 150 18.31 -11.86 -0.99
CA ASP A 150 17.22 -12.66 -1.52
C ASP A 150 16.19 -12.97 -0.42
N CYS A 151 16.61 -13.48 0.74
CA CYS A 151 15.71 -13.89 1.82
C CYS A 151 15.04 -12.71 2.55
N LEU A 152 15.80 -11.66 2.91
CA LEU A 152 15.28 -10.59 3.79
C LEU A 152 14.77 -9.37 3.03
N TYR A 153 15.47 -8.94 1.99
CA TYR A 153 15.08 -7.74 1.24
C TYR A 153 14.03 -8.06 0.18
N ASP A 154 14.21 -9.16 -0.57
CA ASP A 154 13.30 -9.56 -1.65
C ASP A 154 12.13 -10.37 -1.08
N ASP A 155 12.34 -11.63 -0.70
CA ASP A 155 11.26 -12.57 -0.36
C ASP A 155 10.44 -12.09 0.84
N ALA A 156 11.06 -11.96 2.02
CA ALA A 156 10.34 -11.55 3.22
C ALA A 156 9.87 -10.09 3.15
N GLY A 157 10.62 -9.23 2.45
CA GLY A 157 10.25 -7.82 2.26
C GLY A 157 9.00 -7.66 1.39
N GLU A 158 8.88 -8.45 0.33
CA GLU A 158 7.70 -8.50 -0.55
C GLU A 158 6.50 -9.11 0.18
N GLU A 159 6.68 -10.24 0.88
CA GLU A 159 5.61 -10.88 1.66
C GLU A 159 4.99 -9.93 2.69
N ILE A 160 5.83 -9.18 3.43
CA ILE A 160 5.33 -8.19 4.39
C ILE A 160 4.51 -7.10 3.68
N TYR A 161 4.97 -6.61 2.53
CA TYR A 161 4.25 -5.58 1.78
C TYR A 161 2.91 -6.08 1.25
N ASP A 162 2.93 -7.24 0.60
CA ASP A 162 1.77 -7.82 -0.05
C ASP A 162 0.70 -8.18 0.96
N GLU A 163 1.07 -8.79 2.09
CA GLU A 163 0.07 -9.21 3.09
C GLU A 163 -0.38 -8.04 3.97
N THR A 164 0.53 -7.13 4.39
CA THR A 164 0.16 -6.04 5.34
C THR A 164 -0.34 -4.78 4.68
N TYR A 165 0.41 -4.22 3.72
CA TYR A 165 0.04 -2.95 3.11
C TYR A 165 -1.00 -3.13 2.01
N SER A 166 -0.84 -4.15 1.17
CA SER A 166 -1.77 -4.42 0.07
C SER A 166 -2.97 -5.23 0.55
N GLY A 167 -2.76 -6.37 1.21
CA GLY A 167 -3.80 -7.29 1.67
C GLY A 167 -4.65 -6.75 2.81
N PHE A 168 -4.13 -6.75 4.04
CA PHE A 168 -4.89 -6.36 5.25
C PHE A 168 -5.58 -5.01 5.13
N MET A 169 -4.91 -4.02 4.56
CA MET A 169 -5.49 -2.69 4.43
C MET A 169 -6.59 -2.63 3.35
N GLU A 170 -6.48 -3.40 2.27
CA GLU A 170 -7.57 -3.55 1.29
C GLU A 170 -8.77 -4.26 1.93
N ASP A 171 -8.52 -5.39 2.59
CA ASP A 171 -9.53 -6.19 3.27
C ASP A 171 -10.31 -5.39 4.34
N LEU A 172 -9.60 -4.61 5.16
CA LEU A 172 -10.23 -3.73 6.16
C LEU A 172 -11.08 -2.63 5.53
N TYR A 173 -10.59 -2.05 4.43
CA TYR A 173 -11.36 -1.04 3.70
C TYR A 173 -12.64 -1.64 3.13
N ASP A 174 -12.54 -2.80 2.48
CA ASP A 174 -13.67 -3.45 1.83
C ASP A 174 -14.73 -3.90 2.84
N ASP A 175 -14.34 -4.49 3.97
CA ASP A 175 -15.31 -4.98 4.95
C ASP A 175 -16.00 -3.85 5.73
N PHE A 176 -15.25 -2.87 6.22
CA PHE A 176 -15.83 -1.82 7.05
C PHE A 176 -16.28 -0.61 6.23
N TYR A 177 -15.39 0.03 5.49
CA TYR A 177 -15.71 1.25 4.75
C TYR A 177 -16.58 0.98 3.51
N GLY A 178 -16.20 -0.01 2.70
CA GLY A 178 -16.89 -0.44 1.48
C GLY A 178 -18.06 -1.40 1.72
N GLY A 179 -18.13 -2.00 2.91
CA GLY A 179 -19.14 -2.98 3.30
C GLY A 179 -20.09 -2.40 4.34
N VAL A 180 -19.82 -2.67 5.62
CA VAL A 180 -20.72 -2.36 6.74
C VAL A 180 -21.19 -0.91 6.75
N LEU A 181 -20.29 0.05 6.47
CA LEU A 181 -20.64 1.47 6.44
C LEU A 181 -21.29 1.90 5.13
N GLU A 182 -20.99 1.25 3.99
CA GLU A 182 -21.69 1.51 2.72
C GLU A 182 -23.15 1.09 2.78
N ASP A 183 -23.42 -0.12 3.28
CA ASP A 183 -24.76 -0.68 3.39
C ASP A 183 -25.71 0.20 4.24
N ALA A 184 -25.17 0.96 5.18
CA ALA A 184 -25.92 1.81 6.08
C ALA A 184 -26.36 3.16 5.47
N TYR A 185 -25.91 3.52 4.26
CA TYR A 185 -26.11 4.85 3.67
C TYR A 185 -27.57 5.26 3.55
N GLU A 186 -28.45 4.34 3.15
CA GLU A 186 -29.89 4.62 2.98
C GLU A 186 -30.69 4.44 4.29
N GLU A 187 -30.11 3.80 5.29
CA GLU A 187 -30.81 3.41 6.53
C GLU A 187 -30.63 4.43 7.66
N GLU A 188 -29.44 5.04 7.73
CA GLU A 188 -29.03 5.90 8.84
C GLU A 188 -29.13 7.40 8.53
N PRO A 189 -29.28 8.26 9.55
CA PRO A 189 -29.22 9.70 9.35
C PRO A 189 -27.86 10.11 8.77
N TYR A 190 -27.87 10.74 7.59
CA TYR A 190 -26.67 11.13 6.84
C TYR A 190 -25.55 11.77 7.69
N ALA A 191 -25.89 12.65 8.64
CA ALA A 191 -24.88 13.28 9.49
C ALA A 191 -24.13 12.28 10.38
N GLU A 192 -24.83 11.31 10.98
CA GLU A 192 -24.21 10.31 11.84
C GLU A 192 -23.43 9.27 11.03
N TRP A 193 -24.00 8.87 9.89
CA TRP A 193 -23.34 7.99 8.93
C TRP A 193 -22.04 8.61 8.41
N SER A 194 -22.09 9.87 7.94
CA SER A 194 -20.94 10.58 7.39
C SER A 194 -19.83 10.75 8.43
N ASP A 195 -20.16 11.14 9.67
CA ASP A 195 -19.16 11.28 10.74
C ASP A 195 -18.43 9.95 11.02
N THR A 196 -19.20 8.85 11.06
CA THR A 196 -18.65 7.51 11.31
C THR A 196 -17.74 7.06 10.15
N ARG A 197 -18.19 7.30 8.92
CA ARG A 197 -17.45 6.93 7.71
C ARG A 197 -16.17 7.72 7.50
N THR A 198 -16.20 9.03 7.79
CA THR A 198 -14.99 9.86 7.76
C THR A 198 -13.99 9.39 8.80
N GLN A 199 -14.43 9.06 10.02
CA GLN A 199 -13.54 8.53 11.06
C GLN A 199 -12.89 7.21 10.65
N GLU A 200 -13.64 6.28 10.05
CA GLU A 200 -13.08 5.01 9.58
C GLU A 200 -12.03 5.20 8.49
N TYR A 201 -12.32 6.09 7.53
CA TYR A 201 -11.35 6.41 6.48
C TYR A 201 -10.08 7.06 7.03
N GLU A 202 -10.20 7.94 8.04
CA GLU A 202 -9.04 8.53 8.71
C GLU A 202 -8.17 7.44 9.36
N TRP A 203 -8.78 6.51 10.11
CA TRP A 203 -8.04 5.41 10.73
C TRP A 203 -7.35 4.51 9.71
N TRP A 204 -8.07 4.15 8.63
CA TRP A 204 -7.50 3.37 7.55
C TRP A 204 -6.35 4.11 6.85
N SER A 205 -6.56 5.36 6.45
CA SER A 205 -5.58 6.13 5.69
C SER A 205 -4.31 6.41 6.50
N ASP A 206 -4.48 6.78 7.78
CA ASP A 206 -3.34 7.05 8.68
C ASP A 206 -2.53 5.76 8.87
N THR A 207 -3.19 4.66 9.23
CA THR A 207 -2.53 3.36 9.45
C THR A 207 -1.84 2.86 8.18
N ARG A 208 -2.46 3.04 7.01
CA ARG A 208 -1.90 2.56 5.73
C ARG A 208 -0.64 3.32 5.35
N SER A 209 -0.64 4.63 5.58
CA SER A 209 0.54 5.47 5.39
C SER A 209 1.66 5.06 6.36
N ASP A 210 1.31 4.89 7.63
CA ASP A 210 2.29 4.54 8.67
C ASP A 210 2.93 3.16 8.40
N ILE A 211 2.15 2.17 7.95
CA ILE A 211 2.66 0.85 7.53
C ILE A 211 3.63 0.98 6.34
N TYR A 212 3.26 1.78 5.32
CA TYR A 212 4.13 1.96 4.16
C TYR A 212 5.46 2.60 4.54
N ASP A 213 5.43 3.64 5.37
CA ASP A 213 6.62 4.36 5.81
C ASP A 213 7.56 3.41 6.56
N VAL A 214 7.05 2.65 7.52
CA VAL A 214 7.83 1.66 8.29
C VAL A 214 8.41 0.57 7.40
N TRP A 215 7.63 0.03 6.46
CA TRP A 215 8.11 -0.98 5.53
C TRP A 215 9.21 -0.43 4.60
N SER A 216 9.00 0.77 4.06
CA SER A 216 9.95 1.43 3.16
C SER A 216 11.27 1.72 3.86
N ASP A 217 11.21 2.23 5.09
CA ASP A 217 12.38 2.49 5.93
C ASP A 217 13.12 1.19 6.23
N CYS A 218 12.40 0.14 6.66
CA CYS A 218 12.98 -1.18 6.90
C CYS A 218 13.70 -1.76 5.68
N ARG A 219 13.08 -1.71 4.49
CA ARG A 219 13.69 -2.20 3.25
C ARG A 219 14.94 -1.41 2.88
N SER A 220 14.90 -0.10 3.07
CA SER A 220 16.04 0.78 2.82
C SER A 220 17.20 0.50 3.77
N ASP A 221 16.89 0.28 5.05
CA ASP A 221 17.86 -0.06 6.10
C ASP A 221 18.53 -1.40 5.82
N ILE A 222 17.76 -2.45 5.49
CA ILE A 222 18.30 -3.78 5.15
C ILE A 222 19.17 -3.71 3.90
N TYR A 223 18.73 -3.01 2.85
CA TYR A 223 19.50 -2.84 1.63
C TYR A 223 20.82 -2.09 1.86
N GLY A 224 20.75 -0.99 2.63
CA GLY A 224 21.92 -0.20 3.00
C GLY A 224 22.94 -1.06 3.74
N PHE A 225 22.49 -1.72 4.80
CA PHE A 225 23.31 -2.64 5.59
C PHE A 225 23.96 -3.74 4.75
N TRP A 226 23.17 -4.42 3.91
CA TRP A 226 23.67 -5.46 3.00
C TRP A 226 24.77 -4.92 2.07
N SER A 227 24.51 -3.76 1.46
CA SER A 227 25.43 -3.11 0.54
C SER A 227 26.76 -2.77 1.22
N ASP A 228 26.70 -2.21 2.43
CA ASP A 228 27.89 -1.77 3.17
C ASP A 228 28.75 -2.96 3.62
N VAL A 229 28.14 -3.98 4.21
CA VAL A 229 28.83 -5.23 4.59
C VAL A 229 29.47 -5.91 3.39
N LYS A 230 28.74 -6.04 2.27
CA LYS A 230 29.23 -6.70 1.06
C LYS A 230 30.37 -5.92 0.41
N SER A 231 30.30 -4.58 0.44
CA SER A 231 31.34 -3.69 -0.07
C SER A 231 32.65 -3.82 0.72
N GLU A 232 32.59 -3.82 2.05
CA GLU A 232 33.80 -3.96 2.88
C GLU A 232 34.38 -5.37 2.84
N LEU A 233 33.54 -6.40 2.69
CA LEU A 233 34.00 -7.78 2.47
C LEU A 233 34.76 -7.91 1.14
N TRP A 234 34.30 -7.23 0.08
CA TRP A 234 35.05 -7.15 -1.19
C TRP A 234 36.40 -6.44 -1.03
N GLY A 235 36.48 -5.49 -0.10
CA GLY A 235 37.71 -4.82 0.30
C GLY A 235 38.70 -5.69 1.09
N ASP A 236 38.31 -6.90 1.50
CA ASP A 236 39.04 -7.78 2.41
C ASP A 236 39.37 -7.09 3.76
N ASP A 237 38.46 -6.22 4.23
CA ASP A 237 38.61 -5.42 5.45
C ASP A 237 37.69 -5.95 6.56
N GLU A 238 38.12 -7.05 7.21
CA GLU A 238 37.34 -7.71 8.27
C GLU A 238 37.03 -6.79 9.46
N GLU A 239 37.89 -5.83 9.78
CA GLU A 239 37.66 -4.89 10.88
C GLU A 239 36.48 -3.97 10.56
N LYS A 240 36.41 -3.46 9.33
CA LYS A 240 35.30 -2.62 8.90
C LYS A 240 34.01 -3.38 8.68
N VAL A 241 34.05 -4.62 8.18
CA VAL A 241 32.85 -5.46 8.10
C VAL A 241 32.19 -5.57 9.48
N GLN A 242 32.99 -5.75 10.53
CA GLN A 242 32.46 -5.76 11.90
C GLN A 242 31.97 -4.38 12.37
N GLU A 243 32.63 -3.29 11.96
CA GLU A 243 32.19 -1.91 12.23
C GLU A 243 30.79 -1.66 11.66
N GLU A 244 30.53 -2.01 10.40
CA GLU A 244 29.20 -1.85 9.77
C GLU A 244 28.12 -2.69 10.48
N ILE A 245 28.45 -3.90 10.94
CA ILE A 245 27.55 -4.75 11.73
C ILE A 245 27.23 -4.12 13.09
N ASP A 246 28.23 -3.55 13.75
CA ASP A 246 28.07 -2.93 15.07
C ASP A 246 27.28 -1.61 14.96
N ASP A 247 27.55 -0.79 13.95
CA ASP A 247 26.84 0.46 13.68
C ASP A 247 25.35 0.19 13.36
N PHE A 248 25.06 -0.75 12.48
CA PHE A 248 23.67 -1.12 12.18
C PHE A 248 22.94 -1.68 13.41
N ARG A 249 23.64 -2.43 14.27
CA ARG A 249 23.06 -2.89 15.55
C ARG A 249 22.71 -1.73 16.48
N GLU A 250 23.54 -0.68 16.54
CA GLU A 250 23.23 0.51 17.33
C GLU A 250 21.98 1.23 16.80
N ASP A 251 21.83 1.31 15.49
CA ASP A 251 20.64 1.89 14.85
C ASP A 251 19.37 1.07 15.16
N VAL A 252 19.44 -0.27 15.06
CA VAL A 252 18.32 -1.15 15.43
C VAL A 252 17.94 -1.02 16.91
N GLU A 253 18.91 -0.92 17.82
CA GLU A 253 18.63 -0.69 19.24
C GLU A 253 17.99 0.68 19.50
N LYS A 254 18.37 1.69 18.72
CA LYS A 254 17.72 3.00 18.76
C LYS A 254 16.27 2.92 18.28
N LEU A 255 15.99 2.25 17.16
CA LEU A 255 14.63 2.02 16.65
C LEU A 255 13.75 1.37 17.73
N LYS A 256 14.22 0.26 18.33
CA LYS A 256 13.53 -0.42 19.43
C LYS A 256 13.22 0.50 20.62
N SER A 257 14.14 1.41 20.94
CA SER A 257 13.95 2.37 22.02
C SER A 257 12.90 3.44 21.71
N GLU A 258 12.73 3.80 20.43
CA GLU A 258 11.76 4.76 19.95
C GLU A 258 10.35 4.16 19.94
N VAL A 259 10.20 2.92 19.47
CA VAL A 259 8.96 2.13 19.56
C VAL A 259 8.48 1.99 21.01
N SER A 260 9.39 1.62 21.92
CA SER A 260 9.06 1.52 23.34
C SER A 260 8.66 2.86 23.98
N ARG A 261 9.04 4.00 23.40
CA ARG A 261 8.72 5.34 23.91
C ARG A 261 7.42 5.90 23.28
N GLY A 262 7.09 5.49 22.05
CA GLY A 262 5.83 5.82 21.37
C GLY A 262 4.59 5.19 22.02
N ALA A 263 4.76 4.08 22.76
CA ALA A 263 3.69 3.38 23.47
C ALA A 263 3.19 4.07 24.78
N GLU A 264 3.77 5.19 25.20
CA GLU A 264 3.18 6.01 26.28
C GLU A 264 2.19 7.02 25.70
N PRO A 265 0.94 7.08 26.19
CA PRO A 265 -0.04 8.01 25.64
C PRO A 265 0.45 9.43 25.86
N SER A 266 0.62 10.17 24.76
CA SER A 266 0.89 11.60 24.78
C SER A 266 -0.25 12.33 25.50
N SER A 267 -0.13 12.46 26.81
CA SER A 267 -1.02 13.26 27.63
C SER A 267 -0.60 14.73 27.56
N ALA A 268 -1.18 15.46 26.61
CA ALA A 268 -1.27 16.92 26.66
C ALA A 268 -2.69 17.36 26.27
N PRO A 269 -3.31 18.28 27.04
CA PRO A 269 -4.74 18.25 27.25
C PRO A 269 -5.54 18.97 26.17
N ALA A 270 -6.67 18.35 25.79
CA ALA A 270 -7.80 19.01 25.17
C ALA A 270 -8.21 20.27 25.96
N GLN A 271 -8.11 21.44 25.33
CA GLN A 271 -8.73 22.67 25.84
C GLN A 271 -10.07 22.91 25.16
N ALA A 272 -11.10 22.42 25.84
CA ALA A 272 -12.39 23.05 26.11
C ALA A 272 -12.98 23.98 25.03
N VAL A 273 -13.96 23.41 24.31
CA VAL A 273 -15.06 24.11 23.63
C VAL A 273 -15.83 24.98 24.64
N SER A 274 -16.02 26.26 24.33
CA SER A 274 -17.05 27.08 24.99
C SER A 274 -17.86 27.85 23.94
N GLN A 275 -19.14 27.50 23.89
CA GLN A 275 -20.22 28.07 23.07
C GLN A 275 -20.34 29.59 23.25
N THR A 276 -20.72 30.33 22.18
CA THR A 276 -21.70 31.44 22.24
C THR A 276 -22.23 31.79 20.84
N GLN A 277 -23.54 32.07 20.82
CA GLN A 277 -24.53 32.24 19.76
C GLN A 277 -24.54 33.64 19.10
N ALA A 278 -24.79 33.65 17.77
CA ALA A 278 -25.41 34.63 16.85
C ALA A 278 -25.24 36.17 17.01
N GLU A 279 -24.69 36.78 15.94
CA GLU A 279 -24.96 38.08 15.24
C GLU A 279 -25.35 39.39 16.00
N PRO A 280 -25.11 40.62 15.46
CA PRO A 280 -24.87 40.98 14.05
C PRO A 280 -23.68 41.93 13.75
N THR A 281 -23.42 42.08 12.45
CA THR A 281 -22.51 43.00 11.76
C THR A 281 -22.58 44.48 12.22
N PRO A 282 -21.46 45.23 12.05
CA PRO A 282 -21.47 46.24 10.97
C PRO A 282 -20.12 46.41 10.22
N THR A 283 -20.24 46.49 8.89
CA THR A 283 -19.36 47.18 7.91
C THR A 283 -19.19 48.67 8.31
N PRO A 284 -18.08 49.42 8.06
CA PRO A 284 -17.32 49.56 6.78
C PRO A 284 -15.78 49.68 6.98
N ALA A 285 -14.86 49.80 6.01
CA ALA A 285 -14.86 50.30 4.64
C ALA A 285 -13.63 49.76 3.89
N ALA A 286 -13.73 49.76 2.55
CA ALA A 286 -12.76 49.29 1.56
C ALA A 286 -11.50 50.17 1.36
N SER A 287 -10.48 49.56 0.76
CA SER A 287 -9.51 50.14 -0.19
C SER A 287 -8.82 48.96 -0.88
N ASP A 288 -9.39 48.38 -1.93
CA ASP A 288 -9.34 48.80 -3.34
C ASP A 288 -8.01 48.44 -4.05
N GLY A 289 -8.17 47.76 -5.18
CA GLY A 289 -7.13 47.11 -5.97
C GLY A 289 -7.70 46.09 -6.98
N ALA A 290 -8.70 46.53 -7.77
CA ALA A 290 -9.32 45.84 -8.91
C ALA A 290 -8.29 45.36 -9.97
N ALA A 291 -8.55 44.40 -10.88
CA ALA A 291 -9.75 44.18 -11.71
C ALA A 291 -9.74 42.75 -12.32
N ALA A 292 -10.83 41.97 -12.25
CA ALA A 292 -11.94 41.80 -13.22
C ALA A 292 -11.65 40.68 -14.25
N ASP A 293 -12.54 39.76 -14.65
CA ASP A 293 -14.01 39.65 -14.68
C ASP A 293 -14.32 38.17 -15.03
N SER A 294 -15.15 37.37 -14.36
CA SER A 294 -16.61 37.24 -14.60
C SER A 294 -17.19 36.09 -13.75
N THR A 295 -18.48 36.21 -13.45
CA THR A 295 -19.35 35.47 -12.51
C THR A 295 -19.57 33.95 -12.69
N ALA A 296 -19.61 33.21 -11.57
CA ALA A 296 -20.62 32.17 -11.28
C ALA A 296 -20.88 32.05 -9.77
N ALA A 297 -22.14 31.87 -9.40
CA ALA A 297 -22.70 32.05 -8.05
C ALA A 297 -22.62 30.80 -7.16
N THR A 298 -21.44 30.18 -7.04
CA THR A 298 -21.27 28.86 -6.39
C THR A 298 -20.26 28.83 -5.25
N GLY A 299 -19.53 29.91 -4.97
CA GLY A 299 -18.48 29.90 -3.94
C GLY A 299 -17.23 29.10 -4.33
N ILE A 300 -17.18 28.61 -5.58
CA ILE A 300 -16.07 27.84 -6.16
C ILE A 300 -15.21 28.77 -6.99
N ARG A 301 -13.89 28.73 -6.78
CA ARG A 301 -12.91 29.45 -7.60
C ARG A 301 -12.93 28.92 -9.04
N PRO A 302 -13.03 29.79 -10.07
CA PRO A 302 -13.03 29.36 -11.46
C PRO A 302 -11.80 28.51 -11.86
N GLU A 303 -10.63 28.87 -11.32
CA GLU A 303 -9.38 28.14 -11.53
C GLU A 303 -9.42 26.72 -10.91
N PHE A 304 -10.11 26.55 -9.78
CA PHE A 304 -10.29 25.26 -9.11
C PHE A 304 -11.23 24.37 -9.92
N GLN A 305 -12.36 24.93 -10.33
CA GLN A 305 -13.31 24.22 -11.19
C GLN A 305 -12.63 23.77 -12.49
N GLN A 306 -11.81 24.64 -13.09
CA GLN A 306 -11.06 24.31 -14.30
C GLN A 306 -10.06 23.16 -14.07
N ALA A 307 -9.36 23.14 -12.93
CA ALA A 307 -8.43 22.05 -12.60
C ALA A 307 -9.18 20.70 -12.45
N MET A 308 -10.31 20.71 -11.77
CA MET A 308 -11.15 19.51 -11.58
C MET A 308 -11.81 19.03 -12.89
N ASP A 309 -12.23 19.95 -13.75
CA ASP A 309 -12.75 19.61 -15.08
C ASP A 309 -11.65 19.03 -15.98
N SER A 310 -10.41 19.54 -15.87
CA SER A 310 -9.22 19.01 -16.57
C SER A 310 -8.89 17.59 -16.09
N TYR A 311 -8.97 17.37 -14.78
CA TYR A 311 -8.79 16.05 -14.16
C TYR A 311 -9.81 15.02 -14.67
N GLU A 312 -11.09 15.38 -14.67
CA GLU A 312 -12.15 14.49 -15.16
C GLU A 312 -11.96 14.17 -16.64
N ALA A 313 -11.58 15.15 -17.46
CA ALA A 313 -11.29 14.93 -18.87
C ALA A 313 -10.09 13.98 -19.09
N PHE A 314 -9.05 14.09 -18.28
CA PHE A 314 -7.92 13.17 -18.30
C PHE A 314 -8.35 11.73 -17.99
N MET A 315 -9.20 11.54 -16.98
CA MET A 315 -9.74 10.22 -16.64
C MET A 315 -10.67 9.66 -17.73
N ASP A 316 -11.37 10.51 -18.47
CA ASP A 316 -12.16 10.11 -19.65
C ASP A 316 -11.26 9.57 -20.77
N GLU A 317 -10.09 10.19 -20.98
CA GLU A 317 -9.08 9.70 -21.93
C GLU A 317 -8.51 8.35 -21.50
N TYR A 318 -8.28 8.15 -20.20
CA TYR A 318 -7.86 6.87 -19.64
C TYR A 318 -8.90 5.77 -19.89
N CYS A 319 -10.17 6.02 -19.55
CA CYS A 319 -11.25 5.05 -19.77
C CYS A 319 -11.36 4.67 -21.26
N ALA A 320 -11.31 5.67 -22.16
CA ALA A 320 -11.36 5.44 -23.60
C ALA A 320 -10.13 4.68 -24.14
N PHE A 321 -8.95 4.90 -23.54
CA PHE A 321 -7.75 4.12 -23.86
C PHE A 321 -7.91 2.67 -23.40
N MET A 322 -8.41 2.44 -22.18
CA MET A 322 -8.65 1.13 -21.61
C MET A 322 -9.65 0.30 -22.43
N GLU A 323 -10.75 0.91 -22.89
CA GLU A 323 -11.71 0.27 -23.79
C GLU A 323 -11.06 -0.16 -25.12
N LYS A 324 -10.27 0.72 -25.75
CA LYS A 324 -9.55 0.39 -27.00
C LYS A 324 -8.52 -0.70 -26.77
N TYR A 325 -7.79 -0.63 -25.66
CA TYR A 325 -6.77 -1.60 -25.29
C TYR A 325 -7.38 -2.99 -25.10
N SER A 326 -8.45 -3.08 -24.30
CA SER A 326 -9.24 -4.31 -24.07
C SER A 326 -9.80 -4.87 -25.38
N ALA A 327 -10.41 -4.03 -26.22
CA ALA A 327 -10.95 -4.45 -27.51
C ALA A 327 -9.89 -4.96 -28.52
N SER A 328 -8.61 -4.69 -28.26
CA SER A 328 -7.48 -5.11 -29.11
C SER A 328 -6.74 -6.35 -28.58
N ASP A 329 -7.17 -6.93 -27.46
CA ASP A 329 -6.44 -7.96 -26.69
C ASP A 329 -4.98 -7.54 -26.39
N GLY A 330 -4.74 -6.23 -26.28
CA GLY A 330 -3.40 -5.66 -26.07
C GLY A 330 -2.43 -5.78 -27.24
N SER A 331 -2.90 -6.18 -28.42
CA SER A 331 -2.05 -6.52 -29.57
C SER A 331 -1.88 -5.38 -30.59
N ASP A 332 -2.64 -4.30 -30.47
CA ASP A 332 -2.60 -3.19 -31.42
C ASP A 332 -1.44 -2.23 -31.13
N LEU A 333 -0.37 -2.39 -31.89
CA LEU A 333 0.84 -1.55 -31.83
C LEU A 333 0.58 -0.06 -32.17
N THR A 334 -0.60 0.29 -32.70
CA THR A 334 -0.97 1.69 -32.91
C THR A 334 -1.29 2.42 -31.60
N LEU A 335 -1.60 1.69 -30.52
CA LEU A 335 -1.84 2.24 -29.17
C LEU A 335 -0.58 2.75 -28.48
N LEU A 336 0.62 2.44 -28.99
CA LEU A 336 1.88 2.97 -28.45
C LEU A 336 1.97 4.51 -28.61
N ALA A 337 1.43 5.04 -29.70
CA ALA A 337 1.40 6.49 -29.92
C ALA A 337 0.37 7.15 -28.99
N ASP A 338 -0.81 6.53 -28.84
CA ASP A 338 -1.87 6.98 -27.94
C ASP A 338 -1.39 6.94 -26.46
N TYR A 339 -0.63 5.91 -26.07
CA TYR A 339 -0.02 5.83 -24.73
C TYR A 339 1.04 6.92 -24.48
N ALA A 340 1.86 7.25 -25.49
CA ALA A 340 2.85 8.31 -25.35
C ALA A 340 2.19 9.71 -25.22
N ASP A 341 1.09 9.94 -25.95
CA ASP A 341 0.28 11.16 -25.84
C ASP A 341 -0.37 11.25 -24.45
N TYR A 342 -0.94 10.14 -24.00
CA TYR A 342 -1.50 9.97 -22.67
C TYR A 342 -0.49 10.26 -21.54
N MET A 343 0.72 9.71 -21.61
CA MET A 343 1.79 9.99 -20.63
C MET A 343 2.20 11.47 -20.60
N SER A 344 2.11 12.18 -21.74
CA SER A 344 2.32 13.63 -21.75
C SER A 344 1.20 14.34 -21.00
N ARG A 345 -0.06 13.96 -21.21
CA ARG A 345 -1.23 14.52 -20.53
C ARG A 345 -1.23 14.24 -19.02
N TYR A 346 -0.72 13.07 -18.60
CA TYR A 346 -0.50 12.74 -17.19
C TYR A 346 0.47 13.73 -16.52
N ALA A 347 1.59 14.06 -17.18
CA ALA A 347 2.55 15.02 -16.65
C ALA A 347 1.95 16.43 -16.51
N ASP A 348 1.17 16.87 -17.50
CA ASP A 348 0.48 18.17 -17.44
C ASP A 348 -0.57 18.19 -16.31
N MET A 349 -1.30 17.10 -16.11
CA MET A 349 -2.29 16.96 -15.02
C MET A 349 -1.63 16.99 -13.63
N MET A 350 -0.50 16.30 -13.46
CA MET A 350 0.27 16.35 -12.22
C MET A 350 0.75 17.76 -11.89
N GLU A 351 1.25 18.50 -12.88
CA GLU A 351 1.67 19.91 -12.71
C GLU A 351 0.49 20.80 -12.28
N ASP A 352 -0.69 20.61 -12.89
CA ASP A 352 -1.91 21.33 -12.52
C ASP A 352 -2.36 20.99 -11.09
N PHE A 353 -2.24 19.73 -10.63
CA PHE A 353 -2.59 19.32 -9.27
C PHE A 353 -1.61 19.82 -8.20
N GLU A 354 -0.31 19.80 -8.47
CA GLU A 354 0.72 20.33 -7.56
C GLU A 354 0.47 21.81 -7.23
N ALA A 355 -0.08 22.58 -8.16
CA ALA A 355 -0.44 23.98 -7.93
C ALA A 355 -1.52 24.15 -6.83
N TRP A 356 -2.33 23.12 -6.59
CA TRP A 356 -3.40 23.11 -5.59
C TRP A 356 -3.00 22.52 -4.23
N ASP A 357 -1.85 21.84 -4.13
CA ASP A 357 -1.42 21.15 -2.91
C ASP A 357 -1.14 22.10 -1.73
N SER A 358 -0.89 23.38 -2.02
CA SER A 358 -0.61 24.41 -1.02
C SER A 358 -1.77 25.35 -0.70
N GLU A 359 -2.90 25.24 -1.40
CA GLU A 359 -4.05 26.13 -1.27
C GLU A 359 -5.17 25.52 -0.42
N GLU A 360 -5.73 26.29 0.52
CA GLU A 360 -6.89 25.82 1.30
C GLU A 360 -8.16 25.88 0.44
N MET A 361 -8.85 24.76 0.30
CA MET A 361 -10.14 24.67 -0.38
C MET A 361 -11.28 25.22 0.47
N THR A 362 -12.26 25.83 -0.18
CA THR A 362 -13.55 26.14 0.47
C THR A 362 -14.37 24.87 0.66
N THR A 363 -15.41 24.94 1.49
CA THR A 363 -16.34 23.83 1.68
C THR A 363 -17.03 23.45 0.36
N GLU A 364 -17.40 24.45 -0.44
CA GLU A 364 -18.01 24.24 -1.77
C GLU A 364 -17.05 23.61 -2.78
N GLU A 365 -15.75 23.95 -2.74
CA GLU A 365 -14.70 23.34 -3.57
C GLU A 365 -14.44 21.88 -3.16
N THR A 366 -14.44 21.60 -1.86
CA THR A 366 -14.29 20.22 -1.35
C THR A 366 -15.45 19.33 -1.79
N LEU A 367 -16.69 19.83 -1.75
CA LEU A 367 -17.85 19.11 -2.25
C LEU A 367 -17.77 18.88 -3.77
N TYR A 368 -17.35 19.90 -4.55
CA TYR A 368 -17.17 19.76 -5.99
C TYR A 368 -16.12 18.70 -6.35
N TYR A 369 -15.03 18.65 -5.59
CA TYR A 369 -14.00 17.61 -5.73
C TYR A 369 -14.55 16.20 -5.50
N ILE A 370 -15.32 15.99 -4.42
CA ILE A 370 -15.95 14.70 -4.12
C ILE A 370 -16.94 14.30 -5.24
N GLU A 371 -17.71 15.26 -5.79
CA GLU A 371 -18.60 15.01 -6.92
C GLU A 371 -17.85 14.58 -8.18
N VAL A 372 -16.71 15.23 -8.48
CA VAL A 372 -15.83 14.89 -9.61
C VAL A 372 -15.28 13.47 -9.43
N GLN A 373 -14.79 13.14 -8.24
CA GLN A 373 -14.25 11.80 -7.97
C GLN A 373 -15.30 10.70 -8.06
N THR A 374 -16.53 10.99 -7.60
CA THR A 374 -17.66 10.07 -7.74
C THR A 374 -17.97 9.78 -9.21
N ARG A 375 -17.97 10.81 -10.07
CA ARG A 375 -18.19 10.63 -11.52
C ARG A 375 -17.06 9.82 -12.16
N ILE A 376 -15.81 10.07 -11.79
CA ILE A 376 -14.65 9.34 -12.30
C ILE A 376 -14.74 7.85 -11.92
N ASN A 377 -15.01 7.54 -10.65
CA ASN A 377 -15.16 6.17 -10.18
C ASN A 377 -16.30 5.44 -10.92
N GLN A 378 -17.41 6.12 -11.19
CA GLN A 378 -18.49 5.55 -11.99
C GLN A 378 -18.04 5.22 -13.43
N LYS A 379 -17.26 6.10 -14.07
CA LYS A 379 -16.74 5.85 -15.43
C LYS A 379 -15.73 4.70 -15.46
N LEU A 380 -14.89 4.57 -14.43
CA LEU A 380 -13.96 3.45 -14.30
C LEU A 380 -14.70 2.11 -14.15
N LEU A 381 -15.76 2.06 -13.35
CA LEU A 381 -16.61 0.88 -13.22
C LEU A 381 -17.30 0.51 -14.55
N GLU A 382 -17.77 1.51 -15.30
CA GLU A 382 -18.39 1.29 -16.61
C GLU A 382 -17.38 0.80 -17.67
N ALA A 383 -16.13 1.28 -17.63
CA ALA A 383 -15.07 0.87 -18.55
C ALA A 383 -14.48 -0.53 -18.22
N ALA A 384 -14.63 -0.99 -16.98
CA ALA A 384 -14.19 -2.32 -16.51
C ALA A 384 -15.24 -3.43 -16.76
N ALA A 385 -16.47 -3.07 -17.11
CA ALA A 385 -17.59 -3.98 -17.39
C ALA A 385 -17.68 -4.40 -18.86
#